data_AF-Q7YT13-F1
#
_entry.id   AF-Q7YT13-F1
#
_cell.length_a   1.000
_cell.length_b   1.000
_cell.length_c   1.000
_cell.angle_alpha   90.00
_cell.angle_beta   90.00
_cell.angle_gamma   90.00
#
_symmetry.space_group_name_H-M   'P 1'
#
loop_
_entity.id
_entity.type
_entity.pdbx_description
1 polymer ?
#
loop_
_entity_poly.entity_id
_entity_poly.type
_entity_poly.pdbx_seq_one_letter_code
_entity_poly.pdbx_strand_id
1 'polypeptide(L)'
;MELYSALLAVTILSLTSTMGVSEDCSVNIIPKQRLAKAKFFSGTWYETHYLDTNPEVTDKFRFSFAPRQSGGTVKEAFYHFSSK
;
A
#
# COMPACT_ATOMS: atom_id res chain seq x y z
N MET A 1 -8.37 -37.67 -21.79
CA MET A 1 -7.43 -37.45 -20.68
C MET A 1 -7.02 -35.97 -20.71
N GLU A 2 -7.98 -35.06 -20.55
CA GLU A 2 -7.78 -33.62 -20.81
C GLU A 2 -8.23 -32.72 -19.63
N LEU A 3 -8.98 -33.28 -18.67
CA LEU A 3 -9.49 -32.55 -17.50
C LEU A 3 -8.46 -32.34 -16.39
N TYR A 4 -7.41 -33.17 -16.32
CA TYR A 4 -6.39 -33.09 -15.27
C TYR A 4 -5.30 -32.05 -15.57
N SER A 5 -5.04 -31.76 -16.84
CA SER A 5 -4.03 -30.77 -17.25
C SER A 5 -4.48 -29.34 -16.96
N ALA A 6 -5.79 -29.07 -17.05
CA ALA A 6 -6.35 -27.76 -16.73
C ALA A 6 -6.29 -27.43 -15.24
N LEU A 7 -6.52 -28.41 -14.35
CA LEU A 7 -6.43 -28.20 -12.90
C LEU A 7 -4.99 -27.92 -12.45
N LEU A 8 -3.99 -28.56 -13.07
CA LEU A 8 -2.58 -28.36 -12.73
C LEU A 8 -2.08 -26.97 -13.16
N ALA A 9 -2.56 -26.45 -14.29
CA ALA A 9 -2.20 -25.10 -14.75
C ALA A 9 -2.78 -24.01 -13.83
N VAL A 10 -3.98 -24.21 -13.28
CA VAL A 10 -4.63 -23.26 -12.36
C VAL A 10 -3.93 -23.19 -11.00
N THR A 11 -3.42 -24.31 -10.49
CA THR A 11 -2.65 -24.32 -9.23
C THR A 11 -1.26 -23.70 -9.38
N ILE A 12 -0.62 -23.81 -10.55
CA ILE A 12 0.70 -23.20 -10.80
C ILE A 12 0.57 -21.67 -11.00
N LEU A 13 -0.49 -21.20 -11.67
CA LEU A 13 -0.75 -19.77 -11.86
C LEU A 13 -1.18 -19.04 -10.57
N SER A 14 -1.71 -19.76 -9.58
CA SER A 14 -2.06 -19.19 -8.27
C SER A 14 -0.88 -19.15 -7.29
N LEU A 15 0.15 -19.98 -7.48
CA LEU A 15 1.40 -19.88 -6.70
C LEU A 15 2.32 -18.75 -7.20
N THR A 16 2.21 -18.32 -8.45
CA THR A 16 3.10 -17.28 -9.00
C THR A 16 2.56 -15.86 -8.84
N SER A 17 1.30 -15.68 -8.42
CA SER A 17 0.76 -14.34 -8.08
C SER A 17 1.25 -13.79 -6.74
N THR A 18 2.01 -14.57 -5.96
CA THR A 18 2.70 -14.10 -4.75
C THR A 18 4.14 -13.68 -5.01
N MET A 19 4.63 -13.79 -6.25
CA MET A 19 5.97 -13.34 -6.61
C MET A 19 5.96 -11.85 -6.95
N GLY A 20 5.91 -11.05 -5.89
CA GLY A 20 6.07 -9.61 -5.94
C GLY A 20 6.26 -9.06 -4.53
N VAL A 21 7.38 -9.44 -3.90
CA VAL A 21 7.99 -8.85 -2.70
C VAL A 21 7.01 -8.15 -1.76
N SER A 22 6.53 -8.86 -0.74
CA SER A 22 6.15 -8.19 0.49
C SER A 22 6.98 -8.81 1.59
N GLU A 23 7.98 -8.09 2.06
CA GLU A 23 8.35 -8.22 3.46
C GLU A 23 7.04 -8.17 4.26
N ASP A 24 6.88 -9.07 5.24
CA ASP A 24 5.68 -9.08 6.07
C ASP A 24 5.51 -7.70 6.70
N CYS A 25 4.33 -7.09 6.49
CA CYS A 25 3.99 -5.83 7.15
C CYS A 25 4.27 -5.92 8.65
N SER A 26 4.78 -4.83 9.24
CA SER A 26 5.07 -4.82 10.68
C SER A 26 3.85 -5.28 11.49
N VAL A 27 4.08 -6.26 12.36
CA VAL A 27 3.09 -6.66 13.37
C VAL A 27 2.95 -5.54 14.41
N ASN A 28 1.76 -5.39 14.99
CA ASN A 28 1.42 -4.40 16.04
C ASN A 28 1.13 -2.94 15.59
N ILE A 29 0.61 -2.74 14.38
CA ILE A 29 0.07 -1.42 13.99
C ILE A 29 -1.33 -1.21 14.59
N ILE A 30 -1.47 -0.17 15.44
CA ILE A 30 -2.72 0.10 16.17
C ILE A 30 -3.38 1.39 15.65
N PRO A 31 -4.62 1.32 15.11
CA PRO A 31 -5.37 2.50 14.69
C PRO A 31 -5.66 3.44 15.87
N LYS A 32 -5.49 4.75 15.66
CA LYS A 32 -5.83 5.76 16.68
C LYS A 32 -7.33 5.75 17.00
N GLN A 33 -7.67 5.38 18.23
CA GLN A 33 -9.04 5.50 18.73
C GLN A 33 -9.51 6.96 18.71
N ARG A 34 -10.78 7.17 18.32
CA ARG A 34 -11.42 8.50 18.26
C ARG A 34 -10.62 9.51 17.41
N LEU A 35 -10.01 9.06 16.31
CA LEU A 35 -9.37 9.94 15.34
C LEU A 35 -10.36 11.03 14.88
N ALA A 36 -9.93 12.29 14.92
CA ALA A 36 -10.69 13.40 14.38
C ALA A 36 -10.72 13.34 12.84
N LYS A 37 -11.62 12.52 12.29
CA LYS A 37 -11.71 12.23 10.84
C LYS A 37 -11.77 13.49 9.99
N ALA A 38 -12.57 14.49 10.38
CA ALA A 38 -12.69 15.75 9.64
C ALA A 38 -11.38 16.54 9.54
N LYS A 39 -10.46 16.39 10.51
CA LYS A 39 -9.13 17.02 10.45
C LYS A 39 -8.18 16.21 9.59
N PHE A 40 -8.18 14.88 9.75
CA PHE A 40 -7.30 13.99 9.00
C PHE A 40 -7.61 13.97 7.49
N PHE A 41 -8.90 13.82 7.13
CA PHE A 41 -9.38 13.78 5.75
C PHE A 41 -9.62 15.19 5.17
N SER A 42 -8.77 16.15 5.53
CA SER A 42 -8.82 17.54 5.06
C SER A 42 -7.46 18.04 4.59
N GLY A 43 -7.44 19.07 3.74
CA GLY A 43 -6.19 19.66 3.23
C GLY A 43 -5.36 18.70 2.39
N THR A 44 -4.03 18.91 2.46
CA THR A 44 -2.97 18.11 1.83
C THR A 44 -1.93 17.78 2.89
N TRP A 45 -1.47 16.53 2.90
CA TRP A 45 -0.39 16.05 3.74
C TRP A 45 0.90 16.00 2.94
N TYR A 46 1.98 16.50 3.53
CA TYR A 46 3.34 16.38 3.01
C TYR A 46 4.11 15.43 3.91
N GLU A 47 4.71 14.41 3.33
CA GLU A 47 5.61 13.53 4.05
C GLU A 47 6.86 14.30 4.43
N THR A 48 7.13 14.39 5.73
CA THR A 48 8.36 15.03 6.24
C THR A 48 9.48 14.03 6.46
N HIS A 49 9.12 12.79 6.81
CA HIS A 49 10.03 11.70 7.17
C HIS A 49 9.34 10.38 6.81
N TYR A 50 10.11 9.44 6.26
CA TYR A 50 9.68 8.07 6.04
C TYR A 50 10.76 7.10 6.50
N LEU A 51 10.34 5.89 6.84
CA LEU A 51 11.21 4.75 7.15
C LEU A 51 10.68 3.57 6.35
N ASP A 52 11.36 3.24 5.24
CA ASP A 52 11.15 1.97 4.55
C ASP A 52 11.80 0.87 5.40
N THR A 53 11.07 -0.22 5.63
CA THR A 53 11.57 -1.35 6.41
C THR A 53 12.52 -2.22 5.62
N ASN A 54 12.46 -2.14 4.28
CA ASN A 54 13.37 -2.85 3.42
C ASN A 54 14.73 -2.13 3.39
N PRO A 55 15.79 -2.72 3.96
CA PRO A 55 17.10 -2.07 4.05
C PRO A 55 17.78 -1.91 2.68
N GLU A 56 17.33 -2.63 1.65
CA GLU A 56 17.87 -2.53 0.28
C GLU A 56 17.31 -1.32 -0.49
N VAL A 57 16.18 -0.76 -0.05
CA VAL A 57 15.57 0.42 -0.68
C VAL A 57 16.34 1.68 -0.28
N THR A 58 17.07 2.23 -1.25
CA THR A 58 17.92 3.42 -1.05
C THR A 58 17.42 4.66 -1.77
N ASP A 59 16.52 4.48 -2.74
CA ASP A 59 15.94 5.56 -3.53
C ASP A 59 15.26 6.61 -2.63
N LYS A 60 15.45 7.87 -3.00
CA LYS A 60 14.86 9.00 -2.30
C LYS A 60 13.62 9.48 -3.02
N PHE A 61 12.53 9.57 -2.26
CA PHE A 61 11.25 10.06 -2.76
C PHE A 61 10.75 11.22 -1.92
N ARG A 62 9.89 12.04 -2.54
CA ARG A 62 9.03 12.99 -1.87
C ARG A 62 7.60 12.59 -2.12
N PHE A 63 6.82 12.51 -1.06
CA PHE A 63 5.43 12.10 -1.13
C PHE A 63 4.49 13.17 -0.58
N SER A 64 3.34 13.32 -1.23
CA SER A 64 2.22 14.10 -0.69
C SER A 64 0.90 13.50 -1.12
N PHE A 65 -0.15 13.71 -0.32
CA PHE A 65 -1.47 13.21 -0.64
C PHE A 65 -2.59 14.10 -0.11
N ALA A 66 -3.76 14.04 -0.75
CA ALA A 66 -4.95 14.79 -0.39
C ALA A 66 -6.12 13.82 -0.13
N PRO A 67 -6.32 13.37 1.12
CA PRO A 67 -7.35 12.40 1.45
C PRO A 67 -8.69 13.08 1.70
N ARG A 68 -9.78 12.44 1.27
CA ARG A 68 -11.17 12.83 1.53
C ARG A 68 -11.98 11.60 1.92
N GLN A 69 -12.96 11.79 2.80
CA GLN A 69 -13.87 10.73 3.22
C GLN A 69 -15.32 11.21 3.14
N SER A 70 -16.20 10.39 2.53
CA SER A 70 -17.64 10.64 2.49
C SER A 70 -18.40 9.31 2.50
N GLY A 71 -19.46 9.22 3.29
CA GLY A 71 -20.29 8.00 3.37
C GLY A 71 -19.52 6.75 3.82
N GLY A 72 -18.44 6.90 4.59
CA GLY A 72 -17.55 5.80 4.99
C GLY A 72 -16.49 5.44 3.96
N THR A 73 -16.64 5.84 2.70
CA THR A 73 -15.65 5.62 1.63
C THR A 73 -14.55 6.68 1.66
N VAL A 74 -13.30 6.25 1.52
CA VAL A 74 -12.14 7.13 1.34
C VAL A 74 -11.83 7.26 -0.15
N LYS A 75 -11.53 8.49 -0.59
CA LYS A 75 -10.97 8.80 -1.90
C LYS A 75 -9.79 9.74 -1.70
N GLU A 76 -8.67 9.44 -2.33
CA GLU A 76 -7.43 10.16 -2.11
C GLU A 76 -6.66 10.34 -3.42
N ALA A 77 -5.96 11.47 -3.52
CA ALA A 77 -5.05 11.76 -4.62
C ALA A 77 -3.61 11.70 -4.11
N PHE A 78 -2.74 11.00 -4.83
CA PHE A 78 -1.35 10.76 -4.46
C PHE A 78 -0.40 11.45 -5.43
N TYR A 79 0.72 11.95 -4.90
CA TYR A 79 1.83 12.45 -5.68
C TYR A 79 3.14 11.89 -5.13
N HIS A 80 3.91 11.24 -6.01
CA HIS A 80 5.26 10.77 -5.75
C HIS A 80 6.22 11.50 -6.67
N PHE A 81 7.31 12.02 -6.11
CA PHE A 81 8.41 12.57 -6.87
C PHE A 81 9.70 11.85 -6.51
N SER A 82 10.38 11.35 -7.53
CA SER A 82 11.74 10.82 -7.44
C SER A 82 12.63 11.72 -8.26
N SER A 83 13.64 12.31 -7.63
CA SER A 83 14.73 12.93 -8.36
C SER A 83 15.74 11.83 -8.64
N LYS A 84 15.57 11.10 -9.74
CA LYS A 84 16.71 10.35 -10.27
C LYS A 84 17.80 11.31 -10.70
#